data_AF-A0A8J6VTS7-F1
#
_entry.id   AF-A0A8J6VTS7-F1
#
_cell.length_a   1.000
_cell.length_b   1.000
_cell.length_c   1.000
_cell.angle_alpha   90.00
_cell.angle_beta   90.00
_cell.angle_gamma   90.00
#
_symmetry.space_group_name_H-M   'P 1'
#
loop_
_entity.id
_entity.type
_entity.pdbx_description
1 polymer ?
#
loop_
_entity_poly.entity_id
_entity_poly.type
_entity_poly.pdbx_seq_one_letter_code
_entity_poly.pdbx_strand_id
1 'polypeptide(L)'
;MNPALQTSTTPSAEQLAQTKQAIAAYVATIDANPDRRSGAYPYYLFHEPGQTVHGTILMFHGFSAKPHQMWRLAEYLFQNGFNVYQATLAGHAFALPNKHWPQVDLKPELAEPLRRKVQQDPVLQNYFANLSANPSDRRPSATQRIALLARLLAIEPRLLDMMQAISRPDDPDFERYFISSHLEYLSEAKARLAELDALPGPVYTVGLSVGGAVALGLAAARPDRIDRVVAYAPLLKVDGEEHRQYVNMAGPLDIKELGWDPDLQFPVGALTAADRFGSSFVLNSKQTRTLQNIPTFLVLTENEDAADVKTNQTFFREIGGNHQGHYSYLYPAQDLVPHPMVDPTEVSQNMSNRFWQSLYQETFRFLTQGKVNLGNMSNLEQAADLPLVPAVQ
;
A
#
# COMPACT_ATOMS: atom_id res chain seq x y z
N MET A 1 -32.36 8.69 4.13
CA MET A 1 -32.08 9.59 5.28
C MET A 1 -30.82 9.03 5.92
N ASN A 2 -29.65 9.67 5.89
CA ASN A 2 -29.33 11.02 6.36
C ASN A 2 -28.32 11.72 5.40
N PRO A 3 -28.50 13.00 5.05
CA PRO A 3 -27.40 13.81 4.57
C PRO A 3 -26.54 14.14 5.80
N ALA A 4 -25.51 13.34 6.07
CA ALA A 4 -24.51 13.76 7.04
C ALA A 4 -23.76 14.96 6.43
N LEU A 5 -24.13 16.14 6.93
CA LEU A 5 -23.54 17.45 6.67
C LEU A 5 -22.02 17.40 6.78
N GLN A 6 -21.35 18.32 6.07
CA GLN A 6 -19.94 18.66 6.28
C GLN A 6 -19.64 18.73 7.78
N THR A 7 -19.01 17.69 8.32
CA THR A 7 -18.52 17.67 9.70
C THR A 7 -17.22 18.43 9.73
N SER A 8 -17.33 19.75 9.84
CA SER A 8 -16.18 20.59 10.12
C SER A 8 -15.89 20.57 11.62
N THR A 9 -14.62 20.75 11.96
CA THR A 9 -14.13 20.69 13.33
C THR A 9 -13.06 21.75 13.54
N THR A 10 -12.87 22.20 14.78
CA THR A 10 -11.93 23.28 15.11
C THR A 10 -10.97 22.78 16.19
N PRO A 11 -9.77 22.30 15.83
CA PRO A 11 -8.78 21.84 16.81
C PRO A 11 -8.32 22.98 17.72
N SER A 12 -8.24 22.71 19.03
CA SER A 12 -7.64 23.62 20.00
C SER A 12 -6.11 23.59 19.94
N ALA A 13 -5.47 24.61 20.52
CA ALA A 13 -4.01 24.65 20.62
C ALA A 13 -3.45 23.46 21.43
N GLU A 14 -4.16 23.06 22.50
CA GLU A 14 -3.79 21.91 23.33
C GLU A 14 -3.87 20.59 22.56
N GLN A 15 -4.95 20.37 21.81
CA GLN A 15 -5.12 19.17 20.99
C GLN A 15 -4.04 19.06 19.92
N LEU A 16 -3.74 20.16 19.23
CA LEU A 16 -2.64 20.21 18.25
C LEU A 16 -1.29 19.97 18.90
N ALA A 17 -1.03 20.54 20.08
CA ALA A 17 0.23 20.33 20.80
C ALA A 17 0.40 18.87 21.23
N GLN A 18 -0.65 18.23 21.76
CA GLN A 18 -0.64 16.83 22.16
C GLN A 18 -0.38 15.90 20.97
N THR A 19 -1.06 16.11 19.84
CA THR A 19 -0.82 15.33 18.62
C THR A 19 0.60 15.54 18.07
N LYS A 20 1.08 16.79 18.01
CA LYS A 20 2.48 17.08 17.60
C LYS A 20 3.49 16.37 18.50
N GLN A 21 3.23 16.34 19.81
CA GLN A 21 4.08 15.63 20.77
C GLN A 21 4.07 14.10 20.55
N ALA A 22 2.90 13.51 20.28
CA ALA A 22 2.79 12.08 19.99
C ALA A 22 3.57 11.69 18.73
N ILE A 23 3.44 12.48 17.64
CA ILE A 23 4.20 12.26 16.41
C ILE A 23 5.71 12.48 16.65
N ALA A 24 6.08 13.52 17.40
CA ALA A 24 7.49 13.78 17.74
C ALA A 24 8.12 12.63 18.55
N ALA A 25 7.35 11.99 19.44
CA ALA A 25 7.82 10.82 20.16
C ALA A 25 8.12 9.65 19.21
N TYR A 26 7.27 9.40 18.21
CA TYR A 26 7.56 8.40 17.18
C TYR A 26 8.79 8.77 16.35
N VAL A 27 8.90 10.03 15.90
CA VAL A 27 10.08 10.52 15.17
C VAL A 27 11.37 10.32 15.97
N ALA A 28 11.35 10.56 17.29
CA ALA A 28 12.51 10.32 18.15
C ALA A 28 12.93 8.83 18.17
N THR A 29 12.00 7.88 18.02
CA THR A 29 12.35 6.46 17.89
C THR A 29 13.07 6.14 16.58
N ILE A 30 12.74 6.86 15.50
CA ILE A 30 13.44 6.75 14.21
C ILE A 30 14.85 7.33 14.34
N ASP A 31 14.98 8.52 14.93
CA ASP A 31 16.26 9.19 15.13
C ASP A 31 17.24 8.37 15.96
N ALA A 32 16.74 7.71 17.01
CA ALA A 32 17.54 6.85 17.89
C ALA A 32 18.02 5.55 17.22
N ASN A 33 17.43 5.16 16.08
CA ASN A 33 17.78 3.92 15.40
C ASN A 33 18.95 4.13 14.41
N PRO A 34 20.04 3.33 14.50
CA PRO A 34 21.15 3.43 13.56
C PRO A 34 20.76 3.08 12.11
N ASP A 35 19.71 2.29 11.93
CA ASP A 35 19.24 1.83 10.62
C ASP A 35 18.24 2.80 9.97
N ARG A 36 18.09 4.05 10.45
CA ARG A 36 17.16 5.03 9.89
C ARG A 36 17.39 5.27 8.38
N ARG A 37 16.30 5.37 7.62
CA ARG A 37 16.32 5.59 6.17
C ARG A 37 16.14 7.08 5.85
N SER A 38 17.13 7.65 5.17
CA SER A 38 17.08 9.07 4.76
C SER A 38 15.83 9.39 3.94
N GLY A 39 15.14 10.48 4.29
CA GLY A 39 13.91 10.94 3.64
C GLY A 39 12.67 10.09 3.92
N ALA A 40 12.75 9.06 4.78
CA ALA A 40 11.63 8.20 5.13
C ALA A 40 10.96 8.59 6.45
N TYR A 41 10.99 9.87 6.81
CA TYR A 41 10.35 10.38 8.02
C TYR A 41 8.87 10.65 7.76
N PRO A 42 7.99 10.35 8.72
CA PRO A 42 6.62 10.82 8.65
C PRO A 42 6.59 12.35 8.78
N TYR A 43 5.57 12.99 8.24
CA TYR A 43 5.39 14.43 8.37
C TYR A 43 3.90 14.79 8.45
N TYR A 44 3.60 15.98 8.96
CA TYR A 44 2.24 16.49 9.05
C TYR A 44 2.13 17.91 8.51
N LEU A 45 0.94 18.25 8.03
CA LEU A 45 0.49 19.59 7.69
C LEU A 45 -0.74 19.88 8.53
N PHE A 46 -0.61 20.72 9.55
CA PHE A 46 -1.72 21.10 10.44
C PHE A 46 -2.01 22.59 10.34
N HIS A 47 -3.29 22.90 10.28
CA HIS A 47 -3.78 24.26 10.35
C HIS A 47 -3.54 24.88 11.73
N GLU A 48 -3.56 26.21 11.80
CA GLU A 48 -3.36 26.91 13.06
C GLU A 48 -4.50 26.62 14.04
N PRO A 49 -4.24 26.68 15.36
CA PRO A 49 -5.29 26.52 16.37
C PRO A 49 -6.49 27.43 16.11
N GLY A 50 -7.70 26.90 16.29
CA GLY A 50 -8.92 27.68 16.07
C GLY A 50 -9.36 27.81 14.61
N GLN A 51 -8.59 27.28 13.65
CA GLN A 51 -9.03 27.17 12.26
C GLN A 51 -9.97 25.96 12.07
N THR A 52 -11.07 26.18 11.37
CA THR A 52 -12.03 25.13 11.01
C THR A 52 -11.49 24.28 9.88
N VAL A 53 -11.49 22.96 10.07
CA VAL A 53 -11.02 21.95 9.11
C VAL A 53 -12.09 20.89 8.85
N HIS A 54 -11.97 20.16 7.73
CA HIS A 54 -12.87 19.05 7.35
C HIS A 54 -12.59 17.75 8.12
N GLY A 55 -11.50 17.71 8.89
CA GLY A 55 -11.00 16.54 9.61
C GLY A 55 -9.51 16.33 9.35
N THR A 56 -9.02 15.13 9.65
CA THR A 56 -7.61 14.77 9.45
C THR A 56 -7.48 13.59 8.49
N ILE A 57 -6.56 13.70 7.52
CA ILE A 57 -6.26 12.65 6.57
C ILE A 57 -4.98 11.94 7.00
N LEU A 58 -5.07 10.63 7.23
CA LEU A 58 -3.93 9.75 7.45
C LEU A 58 -3.53 9.08 6.13
N MET A 59 -2.33 9.37 5.64
CA MET A 59 -1.86 8.95 4.31
C MET A 59 -0.76 7.89 4.40
N PHE A 60 -0.82 6.87 3.53
CA PHE A 60 0.16 5.78 3.43
C PHE A 60 0.73 5.62 2.01
N HIS A 61 2.06 5.68 1.89
CA HIS A 61 2.78 5.57 0.61
C HIS A 61 2.82 4.12 0.07
N GLY A 62 3.27 3.95 -1.18
CA GLY A 62 3.48 2.64 -1.81
C GLY A 62 4.71 1.89 -1.30
N PHE A 63 4.83 0.61 -1.65
CA PHE A 63 5.77 -0.35 -1.05
C PHE A 63 7.22 0.15 -0.96
N SER A 64 7.91 0.39 -2.07
CA SER A 64 9.33 0.80 -2.01
C SER A 64 9.54 2.30 -1.74
N ALA A 65 8.46 3.07 -1.67
CA ALA A 65 8.52 4.52 -1.58
C ALA A 65 8.76 5.01 -0.15
N LYS A 66 8.57 6.32 0.06
CA LYS A 66 8.71 7.06 1.31
C LYS A 66 7.49 7.96 1.49
N PRO A 67 7.22 8.48 2.71
CA PRO A 67 6.09 9.38 2.96
C PRO A 67 5.96 10.51 1.94
N HIS A 68 7.04 11.10 1.45
CA HIS A 68 6.94 12.19 0.46
C HIS A 68 6.34 11.79 -0.91
N GLN A 69 6.06 10.51 -1.21
CA GLN A 69 5.56 10.07 -2.52
C GLN A 69 4.26 10.77 -2.96
N MET A 70 3.36 11.11 -2.03
CA MET A 70 2.06 11.73 -2.36
C MET A 70 1.95 13.17 -1.87
N TRP A 71 3.07 13.87 -1.74
CA TRP A 71 3.13 15.20 -1.10
C TRP A 71 2.29 16.26 -1.83
N ARG A 72 2.19 16.22 -3.16
CA ARG A 72 1.37 17.17 -3.93
C ARG A 72 -0.12 17.01 -3.62
N LEU A 73 -0.56 15.76 -3.45
CA LEU A 73 -1.92 15.47 -3.00
C LEU A 73 -2.13 15.94 -1.56
N ALA A 74 -1.16 15.67 -0.67
CA ALA A 74 -1.19 16.13 0.72
C ALA A 74 -1.29 17.67 0.81
N GLU A 75 -0.47 18.39 0.05
CA GLU A 75 -0.48 19.84 0.00
C GLU A 75 -1.81 20.37 -0.55
N TYR A 76 -2.31 19.80 -1.66
CA TYR A 76 -3.61 20.18 -2.21
C TYR A 76 -4.75 20.00 -1.19
N LEU A 77 -4.79 18.86 -0.48
CA LEU A 77 -5.81 18.60 0.54
C LEU A 77 -5.67 19.54 1.75
N PHE A 78 -4.43 19.83 2.16
CA PHE A 78 -4.15 20.78 3.23
C PHE A 78 -4.58 22.20 2.89
N GLN A 79 -4.20 22.70 1.71
CA GLN A 79 -4.60 24.03 1.24
C GLN A 79 -6.12 24.18 1.14
N ASN A 80 -6.85 23.05 1.03
CA ASN A 80 -8.31 23.00 0.95
C ASN A 80 -8.98 22.51 2.24
N GLY A 81 -8.33 22.71 3.40
CA GLY A 81 -8.99 22.67 4.70
C GLY A 81 -8.96 21.31 5.41
N PHE A 82 -8.08 20.38 5.02
CA PHE A 82 -7.81 19.18 5.80
C PHE A 82 -6.52 19.33 6.61
N ASN A 83 -6.49 18.81 7.83
CA ASN A 83 -5.22 18.42 8.42
C ASN A 83 -4.71 17.16 7.70
N VAL A 84 -3.40 17.04 7.50
CA VAL A 84 -2.80 15.86 6.84
C VAL A 84 -1.68 15.31 7.69
N TYR A 85 -1.68 14.00 7.91
CA TYR A 85 -0.58 13.26 8.51
C TYR A 85 -0.15 12.15 7.54
N GLN A 86 1.05 12.26 6.99
CA GLN A 86 1.59 11.25 6.09
C GLN A 86 2.58 10.36 6.85
N ALA A 87 2.13 9.14 7.11
CA ALA A 87 2.85 8.16 7.91
C ALA A 87 3.75 7.27 7.05
N THR A 88 4.71 6.64 7.73
CA THR A 88 5.51 5.55 7.19
C THR A 88 4.74 4.23 7.24
N LEU A 89 4.90 3.39 6.22
CA LEU A 89 4.54 1.98 6.34
C LEU A 89 5.40 1.28 7.40
N ALA A 90 4.87 0.19 7.98
CA ALA A 90 5.54 -0.59 9.01
C ALA A 90 6.99 -0.92 8.63
N GLY A 91 7.97 -0.43 9.40
CA GLY A 91 9.39 -0.65 9.13
C GLY A 91 10.04 0.22 8.05
N HIS A 92 9.27 0.94 7.22
CA HIS A 92 9.80 1.65 6.05
C HIS A 92 10.58 2.93 6.40
N ALA A 93 10.52 3.35 7.67
CA ALA A 93 11.42 4.36 8.23
C ALA A 93 12.89 3.88 8.33
N PHE A 94 13.15 2.59 8.13
CA PHE A 94 14.47 1.97 8.29
C PHE A 94 15.00 1.38 6.97
N ALA A 95 16.32 1.44 6.79
CA ALA A 95 17.04 1.19 5.55
C ALA A 95 17.40 -0.29 5.31
N LEU A 96 17.14 -1.18 6.28
CA LEU A 96 17.40 -2.62 6.18
C LEU A 96 16.07 -3.40 6.12
N PRO A 97 15.49 -3.61 4.92
CA PRO A 97 14.20 -4.28 4.77
C PRO A 97 14.13 -5.68 5.38
N ASN A 98 15.21 -6.45 5.26
CA ASN A 98 15.30 -7.81 5.81
C ASN A 98 15.23 -7.87 7.34
N LYS A 99 15.43 -6.74 8.03
CA LYS A 99 15.36 -6.65 9.48
C LYS A 99 14.08 -5.98 9.97
N HIS A 100 13.62 -4.98 9.23
CA HIS A 100 12.59 -4.05 9.73
C HIS A 100 11.26 -4.14 9.01
N TRP A 101 11.23 -4.57 7.76
CA TRP A 101 9.99 -4.61 6.99
C TRP A 101 9.26 -5.91 7.27
N PRO A 102 7.91 -5.91 7.28
CA PRO A 102 7.12 -7.12 7.43
C PRO A 102 7.58 -8.22 6.46
N GLN A 103 7.70 -9.44 6.94
CA GLN A 103 8.14 -10.60 6.16
C GLN A 103 7.14 -11.76 6.26
N VAL A 104 7.18 -12.63 5.26
CA VAL A 104 6.72 -14.01 5.36
C VAL A 104 7.90 -14.89 4.93
N ASP A 105 8.45 -15.63 5.89
CA ASP A 105 9.62 -16.49 5.69
C ASP A 105 9.27 -17.94 6.02
N LEU A 106 9.95 -18.90 5.38
CA LEU A 106 9.90 -20.29 5.84
C LEU A 106 10.57 -20.39 7.20
N LYS A 107 10.02 -21.23 8.07
CA LYS A 107 10.67 -21.55 9.34
C LYS A 107 12.09 -22.09 9.11
N PRO A 108 13.07 -21.75 9.98
CA PRO A 108 14.48 -22.13 9.79
C PRO A 108 14.70 -23.62 9.53
N GLU A 109 13.97 -24.49 10.22
CA GLU A 109 14.04 -25.95 10.07
C GLU A 109 13.62 -26.45 8.68
N LEU A 110 12.88 -25.64 7.90
CA LEU A 110 12.50 -25.90 6.52
C LEU A 110 13.39 -25.13 5.54
N ALA A 111 13.71 -23.88 5.86
CA ALA A 111 14.50 -23.00 5.00
C ALA A 111 15.95 -23.47 4.85
N GLU A 112 16.62 -23.86 5.94
CA GLU A 112 18.05 -24.22 5.91
C GLU A 112 18.35 -25.49 5.10
N PRO A 113 17.59 -26.60 5.23
CA PRO A 113 17.77 -27.75 4.35
C PRO A 113 17.53 -27.39 2.88
N LEU A 114 16.52 -26.57 2.59
CA LEU A 114 16.21 -26.17 1.21
C LEU A 114 17.31 -25.29 0.61
N ARG A 115 17.81 -24.29 1.36
CA ARG A 115 18.94 -23.46 0.94
C ARG A 115 20.18 -24.32 0.62
N ARG A 116 20.50 -25.31 1.45
CA ARG A 116 21.60 -26.24 1.19
C ARG A 116 21.41 -27.02 -0.11
N LYS A 117 20.19 -27.52 -0.38
CA LYS A 117 19.89 -28.20 -1.64
C LYS A 117 20.01 -27.28 -2.86
N VAL A 118 19.51 -26.04 -2.76
CA VAL A 118 19.64 -25.01 -3.81
C VAL A 118 21.11 -24.66 -4.07
N GLN A 119 21.94 -24.57 -3.02
CA GLN A 119 23.38 -24.35 -3.12
C GLN A 119 24.13 -25.50 -3.79
N GLN A 120 23.62 -26.73 -3.65
CA GLN A 120 24.17 -27.92 -4.30
C GLN A 120 23.67 -28.12 -5.73
N ASP A 121 22.71 -27.33 -6.18
CA ASP A 121 22.12 -27.46 -7.52
C ASP A 121 22.93 -26.68 -8.57
N PRO A 122 23.67 -27.35 -9.48
CA PRO A 122 24.55 -26.66 -10.42
C PRO A 122 23.80 -25.79 -11.43
N VAL A 123 22.53 -26.09 -11.73
CA VAL A 123 21.72 -25.30 -12.66
C VAL A 123 21.35 -23.98 -12.02
N LEU A 124 20.84 -24.00 -10.78
CA LEU A 124 20.51 -22.80 -10.03
C LEU A 124 21.75 -21.96 -9.71
N GLN A 125 22.88 -22.59 -9.34
CA GLN A 125 24.13 -21.86 -9.10
C GLN A 125 24.61 -21.13 -10.35
N ASN A 126 24.60 -21.78 -11.53
CA ASN A 126 24.95 -21.13 -12.78
C ASN A 126 23.98 -20.00 -13.14
N TYR A 127 22.68 -20.21 -12.92
CA TYR A 127 21.67 -19.18 -13.16
C TYR A 127 21.90 -17.92 -12.29
N PHE A 128 22.08 -18.09 -10.98
CA PHE A 128 22.34 -16.96 -10.07
C PHE A 128 23.68 -16.28 -10.35
N ALA A 129 24.72 -17.03 -10.74
CA ALA A 129 25.99 -16.45 -11.18
C ALA A 129 25.81 -15.56 -12.42
N ASN A 130 25.02 -16.00 -13.41
CA ASN A 130 24.75 -15.22 -14.62
C ASN A 130 23.91 -13.97 -14.34
N LEU A 131 22.91 -14.05 -13.46
CA LEU A 131 22.16 -12.89 -13.01
C LEU A 131 23.07 -11.85 -12.32
N SER A 132 23.97 -12.33 -11.46
CA SER A 132 24.91 -11.45 -10.75
C SER A 132 25.89 -10.77 -11.72
N ALA A 133 26.26 -11.43 -12.82
CA ALA A 133 27.15 -10.91 -13.84
C ALA A 133 26.48 -9.93 -14.81
N ASN A 134 25.15 -10.00 -14.98
CA ASN A 134 24.39 -9.18 -15.93
C ASN A 134 23.32 -8.32 -15.21
N PRO A 135 23.74 -7.23 -14.54
CA PRO A 135 22.86 -6.40 -13.74
C PRO A 135 21.86 -5.57 -14.55
N SER A 136 21.76 -5.72 -15.87
CA SER A 136 20.67 -5.14 -16.68
C SER A 136 19.41 -6.03 -16.70
N ASP A 137 19.56 -7.35 -16.49
CA ASP A 137 18.46 -8.33 -16.47
C ASP A 137 18.04 -8.64 -15.02
N ARG A 138 17.58 -7.61 -14.30
CA ARG A 138 17.38 -7.66 -12.84
C ARG A 138 16.16 -8.47 -12.38
N ARG A 139 15.26 -8.85 -13.29
CA ARG A 139 14.05 -9.63 -12.97
C ARG A 139 13.89 -10.79 -13.93
N PRO A 140 13.65 -12.02 -13.45
CA PRO A 140 13.39 -13.16 -14.31
C PRO A 140 12.13 -12.91 -15.18
N SER A 141 12.19 -13.27 -16.47
CA SER A 141 11.00 -13.28 -17.33
C SER A 141 9.94 -14.27 -16.82
N ALA A 142 8.70 -14.18 -17.30
CA ALA A 142 7.64 -15.14 -16.93
C ALA A 142 8.08 -16.60 -17.17
N THR A 143 8.68 -16.89 -18.33
CA THR A 143 9.19 -18.23 -18.65
C THR A 143 10.33 -18.67 -17.73
N GLN A 144 11.22 -17.75 -17.34
CA GLN A 144 12.26 -18.02 -16.37
C GLN A 144 11.69 -18.29 -14.96
N ARG A 145 10.67 -17.53 -14.52
CA ARG A 145 9.99 -17.77 -13.23
C ARG A 145 9.37 -19.16 -13.17
N ILE A 146 8.69 -19.59 -14.24
CA ILE A 146 8.12 -20.95 -14.34
C ILE A 146 9.23 -22.00 -14.26
N ALA A 147 10.32 -21.83 -15.01
CA ALA A 147 11.43 -22.78 -15.03
C ALA A 147 12.13 -22.88 -13.66
N LEU A 148 12.32 -21.75 -12.97
CA LEU A 148 12.86 -21.70 -11.62
C LEU A 148 11.96 -22.43 -10.63
N LEU A 149 10.66 -22.16 -10.69
CA LEU A 149 9.68 -22.85 -9.84
C LEU A 149 9.71 -24.36 -10.07
N ALA A 150 9.69 -24.81 -11.33
CA ALA A 150 9.77 -26.22 -11.67
C ALA A 150 11.06 -26.88 -11.14
N ARG A 151 12.20 -26.18 -11.21
CA ARG A 151 13.48 -26.67 -10.67
C ARG A 151 13.45 -26.78 -9.15
N LEU A 152 12.88 -25.78 -8.46
CA LEU A 152 12.73 -25.81 -7.00
C LEU A 152 11.84 -26.98 -6.55
N LEU A 153 10.70 -27.20 -7.22
CA LEU A 153 9.80 -28.32 -6.95
C LEU A 153 10.48 -29.68 -7.17
N ALA A 154 11.37 -29.79 -8.17
CA ALA A 154 12.15 -31.01 -8.39
C ALA A 154 13.18 -31.28 -7.27
N ILE A 155 13.73 -30.22 -6.66
CA ILE A 155 14.69 -30.30 -5.54
C ILE A 155 13.98 -30.64 -4.22
N GLU A 156 12.78 -30.09 -4.01
CA GLU A 156 11.99 -30.28 -2.80
C GLU A 156 10.49 -30.37 -3.14
N PRO A 157 9.96 -31.58 -3.38
CA PRO A 157 8.55 -31.76 -3.73
C PRO A 157 7.56 -31.28 -2.66
N ARG A 158 7.97 -31.24 -1.37
CA ARG A 158 7.14 -30.71 -0.27
C ARG A 158 6.83 -29.22 -0.41
N LEU A 159 7.52 -28.51 -1.29
CA LEU A 159 7.20 -27.12 -1.62
C LEU A 159 5.79 -26.97 -2.19
N LEU A 160 5.21 -28.01 -2.81
CA LEU A 160 3.81 -27.97 -3.25
C LEU A 160 2.83 -27.73 -2.10
N ASP A 161 3.04 -28.38 -0.96
CA ASP A 161 2.19 -28.21 0.22
C ASP A 161 2.35 -26.80 0.81
N MET A 162 3.60 -26.30 0.83
CA MET A 162 3.92 -24.94 1.29
C MET A 162 3.28 -23.88 0.38
N MET A 163 3.32 -24.08 -0.95
CA MET A 163 2.67 -23.22 -1.93
C MET A 163 1.15 -23.15 -1.75
N GLN A 164 0.52 -24.28 -1.43
CA GLN A 164 -0.91 -24.32 -1.16
C GLN A 164 -1.24 -23.55 0.12
N ALA A 165 -0.45 -23.76 1.19
CA ALA A 165 -0.66 -23.12 2.48
C ALA A 165 -0.51 -21.59 2.42
N ILE A 166 0.44 -21.07 1.64
CA ILE A 166 0.64 -19.62 1.52
C ILE A 166 -0.34 -18.94 0.57
N SER A 167 -0.76 -19.62 -0.50
CA SER A 167 -1.65 -19.05 -1.52
C SER A 167 -3.10 -18.88 -1.05
N ARG A 168 -3.48 -19.62 0.00
CA ARG A 168 -4.81 -19.62 0.62
C ARG A 168 -4.82 -18.73 1.87
N PRO A 169 -5.71 -17.72 1.94
CA PRO A 169 -5.84 -16.80 3.07
C PRO A 169 -5.86 -17.45 4.46
N ASP A 170 -6.74 -18.43 4.66
CA ASP A 170 -7.04 -19.03 5.97
C ASP A 170 -6.56 -20.50 6.07
N ASP A 171 -5.49 -20.87 5.36
CA ASP A 171 -5.00 -22.25 5.38
C ASP A 171 -4.39 -22.62 6.75
N PRO A 172 -4.84 -23.71 7.40
CA PRO A 172 -4.38 -24.09 8.73
C PRO A 172 -2.90 -24.50 8.75
N ASP A 173 -2.34 -24.91 7.61
CA ASP A 173 -0.93 -25.28 7.52
C ASP A 173 -0.02 -24.06 7.28
N PHE A 174 -0.54 -22.84 7.17
CA PHE A 174 0.32 -21.67 7.01
C PHE A 174 1.31 -21.52 8.18
N GLU A 175 0.80 -21.52 9.41
CA GLU A 175 1.61 -21.41 10.63
C GLU A 175 2.47 -22.65 10.87
N ARG A 176 2.22 -23.75 10.16
CA ARG A 176 3.10 -24.92 10.18
C ARG A 176 4.40 -24.63 9.45
N TYR A 177 4.35 -23.96 8.30
CA TYR A 177 5.49 -23.76 7.41
C TYR A 177 6.18 -22.41 7.54
N PHE A 178 5.42 -21.35 7.87
CA PHE A 178 5.89 -19.97 7.77
C PHE A 178 5.99 -19.28 9.13
N ILE A 179 6.86 -18.28 9.21
CA ILE A 179 6.86 -17.22 10.22
C ILE A 179 6.41 -15.96 9.48
N SER A 180 5.51 -15.19 10.06
CA SER A 180 5.05 -13.97 9.41
C SER A 180 4.81 -12.81 10.36
N SER A 181 5.22 -11.63 9.89
CA SER A 181 4.93 -10.34 10.49
C SER A 181 4.02 -9.47 9.62
N HIS A 182 3.30 -10.03 8.64
CA HIS A 182 2.43 -9.26 7.73
C HIS A 182 1.37 -8.39 8.45
N LEU A 183 0.95 -8.76 9.67
CA LEU A 183 0.02 -7.96 10.48
C LEU A 183 0.67 -6.72 11.13
N GLU A 184 1.99 -6.57 11.10
CA GLU A 184 2.66 -5.33 11.54
C GLU A 184 2.21 -4.12 10.71
N TYR A 185 1.85 -4.32 9.43
CA TYR A 185 1.21 -3.28 8.63
C TYR A 185 -0.03 -2.68 9.31
N LEU A 186 -0.87 -3.52 9.93
CA LEU A 186 -2.05 -3.05 10.67
C LEU A 186 -1.68 -2.47 12.03
N SER A 187 -0.80 -3.15 12.78
CA SER A 187 -0.42 -2.73 14.12
C SER A 187 0.23 -1.34 14.11
N GLU A 188 1.13 -1.09 13.17
CA GLU A 188 1.76 0.22 13.00
C GLU A 188 0.76 1.26 12.50
N ALA A 189 -0.12 0.92 11.55
CA ALA A 189 -1.17 1.85 11.11
C ALA A 189 -2.11 2.27 12.25
N LYS A 190 -2.43 1.36 13.17
CA LYS A 190 -3.19 1.67 14.40
C LYS A 190 -2.41 2.58 15.33
N ALA A 191 -1.10 2.38 15.47
CA ALA A 191 -0.24 3.26 16.27
C ALA A 191 -0.20 4.69 15.68
N ARG A 192 -0.07 4.82 14.36
CA ARG A 192 -0.14 6.11 13.65
C ARG A 192 -1.51 6.79 13.79
N LEU A 193 -2.59 6.00 13.81
CA LEU A 193 -3.92 6.55 14.07
C LEU A 193 -4.06 7.06 15.52
N ALA A 194 -3.50 6.35 16.50
CA ALA A 194 -3.56 6.73 17.91
C ALA A 194 -2.83 8.06 18.20
N GLU A 195 -1.80 8.40 17.41
CA GLU A 195 -1.13 9.71 17.49
C GLU A 195 -2.11 10.88 17.19
N LEU A 196 -3.22 10.61 16.50
CA LEU A 196 -4.28 11.56 16.16
C LEU A 196 -5.45 11.57 17.15
N ASP A 197 -5.38 10.84 18.27
CA ASP A 197 -6.50 10.67 19.22
C ASP A 197 -6.97 12.00 19.83
N ALA A 198 -6.06 12.96 20.02
CA ALA A 198 -6.41 14.28 20.54
C ALA A 198 -7.17 15.16 19.54
N LEU A 199 -7.05 14.90 18.23
CA LEU A 199 -7.68 15.71 17.21
C LEU A 199 -9.18 15.40 17.08
N PRO A 200 -10.04 16.42 17.13
CA PRO A 200 -11.48 16.24 16.99
C PRO A 200 -11.87 15.97 15.53
N GLY A 201 -13.12 15.56 15.32
CA GLY A 201 -13.70 15.36 14.00
C GLY A 201 -13.28 14.05 13.33
N PRO A 202 -13.70 13.80 12.08
CA PRO A 202 -13.45 12.54 11.39
C PRO A 202 -11.98 12.37 11.01
N VAL A 203 -11.54 11.11 10.94
CA VAL A 203 -10.30 10.72 10.28
C VAL A 203 -10.62 10.01 8.97
N TYR A 204 -9.89 10.37 7.92
CA TYR A 204 -9.96 9.72 6.62
C TYR A 204 -8.64 9.00 6.37
N THR A 205 -8.67 7.90 5.62
CA THR A 205 -7.45 7.21 5.22
C THR A 205 -7.28 7.26 3.71
N VAL A 206 -6.08 7.59 3.26
CA VAL A 206 -5.72 7.61 1.84
C VAL A 206 -4.46 6.79 1.63
N GLY A 207 -4.38 5.97 0.58
CA GLY A 207 -3.15 5.23 0.33
C GLY A 207 -3.00 4.72 -1.09
N LEU A 208 -1.75 4.47 -1.46
CA LEU A 208 -1.34 3.92 -2.76
C LEU A 208 -0.76 2.52 -2.59
N SER A 209 -1.10 1.56 -3.45
CA SER A 209 -0.48 0.23 -3.47
C SER A 209 -0.63 -0.48 -2.12
N VAL A 210 0.47 -0.91 -1.50
CA VAL A 210 0.49 -1.42 -0.12
C VAL A 210 -0.13 -0.42 0.87
N GLY A 211 0.13 0.87 0.71
CA GLY A 211 -0.52 1.91 1.51
C GLY A 211 -2.04 1.96 1.31
N GLY A 212 -2.54 1.66 0.12
CA GLY A 212 -3.98 1.51 -0.15
C GLY A 212 -4.57 0.32 0.59
N ALA A 213 -3.87 -0.82 0.62
CA ALA A 213 -4.28 -1.97 1.43
C ALA A 213 -4.25 -1.65 2.93
N VAL A 214 -3.26 -0.89 3.41
CA VAL A 214 -3.17 -0.44 4.81
C VAL A 214 -4.31 0.51 5.17
N ALA A 215 -4.64 1.46 4.30
CA ALA A 215 -5.77 2.36 4.49
C ALA A 215 -7.09 1.58 4.65
N LEU A 216 -7.36 0.62 3.75
CA LEU A 216 -8.54 -0.26 3.82
C LEU A 216 -8.52 -1.12 5.09
N GLY A 217 -7.40 -1.75 5.41
CA GLY A 217 -7.25 -2.60 6.59
C GLY A 217 -7.44 -1.83 7.90
N LEU A 218 -6.91 -0.60 7.99
CA LEU A 218 -7.10 0.26 9.15
C LEU A 218 -8.57 0.68 9.30
N ALA A 219 -9.23 1.06 8.21
CA ALA A 219 -10.65 1.40 8.23
C ALA A 219 -11.53 0.24 8.69
N ALA A 220 -11.27 -0.98 8.19
CA ALA A 220 -11.97 -2.18 8.64
C ALA A 220 -11.72 -2.49 10.14
N ALA A 221 -10.53 -2.19 10.64
CA ALA A 221 -10.17 -2.45 12.03
C ALA A 221 -10.63 -1.36 13.01
N ARG A 222 -10.88 -0.14 12.53
CA ARG A 222 -11.31 1.03 13.30
C ARG A 222 -12.50 1.73 12.63
N PRO A 223 -13.62 1.02 12.40
CA PRO A 223 -14.83 1.61 11.81
C PRO A 223 -15.46 2.68 12.71
N ASP A 224 -15.10 2.71 13.99
CA ASP A 224 -15.48 3.73 14.96
C ASP A 224 -14.80 5.09 14.72
N ARG A 225 -13.68 5.09 14.01
CA ARG A 225 -12.81 6.26 13.85
C ARG A 225 -12.65 6.73 12.41
N ILE A 226 -12.65 5.82 11.45
CA ILE A 226 -12.42 6.12 10.03
C ILE A 226 -13.75 6.37 9.31
N ASP A 227 -13.90 7.56 8.72
CA ASP A 227 -15.14 7.98 8.05
C ASP A 227 -15.19 7.54 6.58
N ARG A 228 -14.08 7.71 5.83
CA ARG A 228 -13.96 7.30 4.41
C ARG A 228 -12.55 6.85 4.05
N VAL A 229 -12.48 6.06 2.99
CA VAL A 229 -11.21 5.55 2.44
C VAL A 229 -11.05 5.93 0.97
N VAL A 230 -9.87 6.40 0.58
CA VAL A 230 -9.45 6.48 -0.83
C VAL A 230 -8.25 5.55 -1.02
N ALA A 231 -8.35 4.62 -1.95
CA ALA A 231 -7.27 3.68 -2.24
C ALA A 231 -6.93 3.68 -3.73
N TYR A 232 -5.71 4.11 -4.04
CA TYR A 232 -5.13 4.09 -5.38
C TYR A 232 -4.40 2.75 -5.57
N ALA A 233 -4.82 1.98 -6.58
CA ALA A 233 -4.28 0.67 -6.95
C ALA A 233 -3.89 -0.22 -5.74
N PRO A 234 -4.80 -0.48 -4.77
CA PRO A 234 -4.39 -1.15 -3.55
C PRO A 234 -3.90 -2.58 -3.82
N LEU A 235 -2.78 -2.95 -3.17
CA LEU A 235 -2.18 -4.28 -3.29
C LEU A 235 -2.97 -5.29 -2.43
N LEU A 236 -4.15 -5.69 -2.91
CA LEU A 236 -4.98 -6.73 -2.27
C LEU A 236 -4.54 -8.14 -2.64
N LYS A 237 -3.90 -8.29 -3.80
CA LYS A 237 -3.26 -9.50 -4.30
C LYS A 237 -2.22 -9.07 -5.33
N VAL A 238 -1.08 -9.75 -5.38
CA VAL A 238 -0.05 -9.54 -6.41
C VAL A 238 -0.60 -9.90 -7.79
N ASP A 239 -0.34 -9.05 -8.77
CA ASP A 239 -0.73 -9.26 -10.17
C ASP A 239 -0.05 -10.50 -10.78
N GLY A 240 -0.82 -11.27 -11.54
CA GLY A 240 -0.38 -12.49 -12.21
C GLY A 240 -0.18 -13.68 -11.26
N GLU A 241 -0.91 -14.76 -11.49
CA GLU A 241 -0.83 -15.96 -10.62
C GLU A 241 0.57 -16.60 -10.62
N GLU A 242 1.25 -16.62 -11.77
CA GLU A 242 2.62 -17.12 -11.88
C GLU A 242 3.62 -16.24 -11.09
N HIS A 243 3.42 -14.92 -11.14
CA HIS A 243 4.27 -13.97 -10.42
C HIS A 243 4.05 -14.08 -8.91
N ARG A 244 2.79 -14.16 -8.48
CA ARG A 244 2.43 -14.40 -7.08
C ARG A 244 3.00 -15.71 -6.54
N GLN A 245 2.90 -16.81 -7.30
CA GLN A 245 3.48 -18.10 -6.92
C GLN A 245 5.00 -18.02 -6.79
N TYR A 246 5.67 -17.33 -7.72
CA TYR A 246 7.09 -17.08 -7.63
C TYR A 246 7.46 -16.24 -6.40
N VAL A 247 6.73 -15.13 -6.12
CA VAL A 247 6.95 -14.30 -4.92
C VAL A 247 6.83 -15.12 -3.65
N ASN A 248 5.75 -15.89 -3.52
CA ASN A 248 5.48 -16.74 -2.36
C ASN A 248 6.53 -17.84 -2.14
N MET A 249 7.33 -18.16 -3.16
CA MET A 249 8.32 -19.24 -3.15
C MET A 249 9.77 -18.75 -3.07
N ALA A 250 10.08 -17.66 -3.76
CA ALA A 250 11.40 -17.05 -3.77
C ALA A 250 11.67 -16.26 -2.48
N GLY A 251 10.63 -15.69 -1.86
CA GLY A 251 10.73 -14.98 -0.57
C GLY A 251 11.42 -15.80 0.52
N PRO A 252 10.92 -17.00 0.82
CA PRO A 252 11.53 -17.87 1.82
C PRO A 252 12.96 -18.37 1.53
N LEU A 253 13.45 -18.20 0.30
CA LEU A 253 14.80 -18.58 -0.12
C LEU A 253 15.83 -17.45 0.05
N ASP A 254 15.42 -16.29 0.60
CA ASP A 254 16.26 -15.08 0.73
C ASP A 254 16.78 -14.55 -0.62
N ILE A 255 15.99 -14.75 -1.69
CA ILE A 255 16.23 -14.08 -2.96
C ILE A 255 15.85 -12.61 -2.80
N LYS A 256 16.79 -11.71 -3.14
CA LYS A 256 16.59 -10.26 -3.05
C LYS A 256 16.11 -9.70 -4.38
N GLU A 257 15.20 -8.76 -4.33
CA GLU A 257 14.70 -8.00 -5.47
C GLU A 257 14.90 -6.50 -5.28
N LEU A 258 14.92 -5.78 -6.41
CA LEU A 258 14.96 -4.33 -6.44
C LEU A 258 13.55 -3.75 -6.48
N GLY A 259 13.34 -2.74 -5.64
CA GLY A 259 12.14 -1.91 -5.67
C GLY A 259 12.12 -0.87 -6.77
N TRP A 260 11.11 0.00 -6.73
CA TRP A 260 11.05 1.19 -7.57
C TRP A 260 12.13 2.22 -7.20
N ASP A 261 12.57 2.20 -5.94
CA ASP A 261 13.79 2.88 -5.50
C ASP A 261 15.00 2.02 -5.93
N PRO A 262 15.84 2.48 -6.88
CA PRO A 262 16.93 1.68 -7.45
C PRO A 262 18.03 1.34 -6.45
N ASP A 263 18.09 2.08 -5.33
CA ASP A 263 19.05 1.86 -4.25
C ASP A 263 18.49 0.93 -3.15
N LEU A 264 17.23 0.49 -3.28
CA LEU A 264 16.55 -0.35 -2.30
C LEU A 264 16.43 -1.80 -2.78
N GLN A 265 17.17 -2.68 -2.11
CA GLN A 265 16.98 -4.13 -2.21
C GLN A 265 16.21 -4.66 -1.01
N PHE A 266 15.21 -5.51 -1.26
CA PHE A 266 14.44 -6.18 -0.21
C PHE A 266 14.35 -7.69 -0.47
N PRO A 267 14.22 -8.51 0.58
CA PRO A 267 13.88 -9.92 0.41
C PRO A 267 12.47 -10.03 -0.18
N VAL A 268 12.26 -11.01 -1.06
CA VAL A 268 10.94 -11.27 -1.65
C VAL A 268 9.89 -11.66 -0.57
N GLY A 269 10.33 -12.07 0.63
CA GLY A 269 9.47 -12.25 1.80
C GLY A 269 8.69 -10.99 2.18
N ALA A 270 9.20 -9.80 1.84
CA ALA A 270 8.54 -8.53 2.10
C ALA A 270 7.34 -8.31 1.17
N LEU A 271 7.49 -8.65 -0.12
CA LEU A 271 6.38 -8.64 -1.07
C LEU A 271 5.33 -9.70 -0.71
N THR A 272 5.79 -10.86 -0.22
CA THR A 272 4.92 -11.93 0.25
C THR A 272 4.10 -11.48 1.46
N ALA A 273 4.70 -10.73 2.40
CA ALA A 273 3.98 -10.13 3.52
C ALA A 273 2.92 -9.12 3.06
N ALA A 274 3.25 -8.29 2.07
CA ALA A 274 2.32 -7.34 1.50
C ALA A 274 1.13 -8.03 0.78
N ASP A 275 1.40 -9.06 -0.05
CA ASP A 275 0.35 -9.90 -0.66
C ASP A 275 -0.51 -10.56 0.41
N ARG A 276 0.10 -11.13 1.45
CA ARG A 276 -0.63 -11.82 2.52
C ARG A 276 -1.48 -10.84 3.33
N PHE A 277 -0.99 -9.65 3.63
CA PHE A 277 -1.78 -8.62 4.29
C PHE A 277 -3.03 -8.25 3.49
N GLY A 278 -2.87 -7.97 2.19
CA GLY A 278 -4.01 -7.73 1.29
C GLY A 278 -4.97 -8.92 1.23
N SER A 279 -4.44 -10.10 0.90
CA SER A 279 -5.24 -11.27 0.53
C SER A 279 -5.85 -12.02 1.71
N SER A 280 -5.21 -11.99 2.89
CA SER A 280 -5.68 -12.71 4.07
C SER A 280 -6.31 -11.84 5.14
N PHE A 281 -5.89 -10.58 5.27
CA PHE A 281 -6.50 -9.67 6.23
C PHE A 281 -7.56 -8.78 5.59
N VAL A 282 -7.21 -8.00 4.56
CA VAL A 282 -8.14 -7.02 3.97
C VAL A 282 -9.31 -7.70 3.27
N LEU A 283 -9.04 -8.73 2.46
CA LEU A 283 -10.08 -9.50 1.76
C LEU A 283 -10.84 -10.49 2.64
N ASN A 284 -10.52 -10.60 3.94
CA ASN A 284 -11.25 -11.50 4.83
C ASN A 284 -12.73 -11.10 4.93
N SER A 285 -13.63 -12.09 4.94
CA SER A 285 -15.09 -11.87 4.97
C SER A 285 -15.58 -10.96 6.10
N LYS A 286 -14.91 -10.96 7.26
CA LYS A 286 -15.24 -10.06 8.38
C LYS A 286 -14.90 -8.60 8.05
N GLN A 287 -13.75 -8.39 7.42
CA GLN A 287 -13.25 -7.05 7.12
C GLN A 287 -14.01 -6.46 5.93
N THR A 288 -14.26 -7.27 4.91
CA THR A 288 -15.14 -6.91 3.79
C THR A 288 -16.54 -6.50 4.28
N ARG A 289 -17.15 -7.26 5.20
CA ARG A 289 -18.45 -6.90 5.82
C ARG A 289 -18.39 -5.60 6.60
N THR A 290 -17.27 -5.30 7.25
CA THR A 290 -17.11 -4.02 7.95
C THR A 290 -17.01 -2.87 6.94
N LEU A 291 -16.23 -3.06 5.87
CA LEU A 291 -16.01 -2.07 4.82
C LEU A 291 -17.25 -1.77 3.98
N GLN A 292 -18.26 -2.65 3.94
CA GLN A 292 -19.58 -2.35 3.36
C GLN A 292 -20.22 -1.08 3.92
N ASN A 293 -19.87 -0.70 5.16
CA ASN A 293 -20.44 0.48 5.82
C ASN A 293 -19.51 1.70 5.82
N ILE A 294 -18.34 1.62 5.16
CA ILE A 294 -17.36 2.71 5.09
C ILE A 294 -17.20 3.12 3.62
N PRO A 295 -17.73 4.29 3.22
CA PRO A 295 -17.58 4.78 1.86
C PRO A 295 -16.13 4.70 1.40
N THR A 296 -15.93 4.09 0.23
CA THR A 296 -14.60 3.79 -0.30
C THR A 296 -14.54 4.24 -1.75
N PHE A 297 -13.48 4.97 -2.12
CA PHE A 297 -13.18 5.32 -3.49
C PHE A 297 -11.92 4.56 -3.95
N LEU A 298 -12.10 3.64 -4.91
CA LEU A 298 -11.03 2.89 -5.54
C LEU A 298 -10.66 3.51 -6.89
N VAL A 299 -9.36 3.70 -7.12
CA VAL A 299 -8.86 4.15 -8.42
C VAL A 299 -7.84 3.13 -8.92
N LEU A 300 -8.07 2.61 -10.11
CA LEU A 300 -7.33 1.51 -10.72
C LEU A 300 -6.83 1.94 -12.10
N THR A 301 -5.91 1.17 -12.67
CA THR A 301 -5.46 1.32 -14.06
C THR A 301 -5.40 -0.04 -14.74
N GLU A 302 -5.64 -0.10 -16.05
CA GLU A 302 -5.38 -1.30 -16.86
C GLU A 302 -3.87 -1.51 -17.10
N ASN A 303 -3.05 -0.47 -16.97
CA ASN A 303 -1.59 -0.54 -17.07
C ASN A 303 -0.94 -0.91 -15.73
N GLU A 304 -1.56 -1.84 -15.03
CA GLU A 304 -1.16 -2.30 -13.71
C GLU A 304 -0.10 -3.41 -13.82
N ASP A 305 0.88 -3.42 -12.89
CA ASP A 305 2.01 -4.34 -12.91
C ASP A 305 2.42 -4.88 -11.54
N ALA A 306 1.67 -4.52 -10.51
CA ALA A 306 1.90 -4.92 -9.13
C ALA A 306 0.64 -5.53 -8.49
N ALA A 307 -0.53 -4.93 -8.65
CA ALA A 307 -1.78 -5.32 -7.97
C ALA A 307 -2.81 -5.96 -8.91
N ASP A 308 -3.40 -7.09 -8.55
CA ASP A 308 -4.39 -7.75 -9.41
C ASP A 308 -5.67 -6.90 -9.56
N VAL A 309 -5.93 -6.38 -10.77
CA VAL A 309 -7.07 -5.51 -11.08
C VAL A 309 -8.40 -6.22 -10.84
N LYS A 310 -8.48 -7.50 -11.21
CA LYS A 310 -9.71 -8.30 -11.08
C LYS A 310 -10.10 -8.52 -9.62
N THR A 311 -9.12 -8.71 -8.74
CA THR A 311 -9.29 -8.84 -7.30
C THR A 311 -9.86 -7.55 -6.74
N ASN A 312 -9.30 -6.40 -7.12
CA ASN A 312 -9.81 -5.09 -6.74
C ASN A 312 -11.26 -4.83 -7.20
N GLN A 313 -11.58 -5.16 -8.45
CA GLN A 313 -12.95 -5.06 -8.96
C GLN A 313 -13.92 -6.02 -8.27
N THR A 314 -13.45 -7.20 -7.85
CA THR A 314 -14.25 -8.16 -7.10
C THR A 314 -14.53 -7.65 -5.70
N PHE A 315 -13.48 -7.21 -4.99
CA PHE A 315 -13.58 -6.56 -3.70
C PHE A 315 -14.57 -5.38 -3.72
N PHE A 316 -14.51 -4.51 -4.73
CA PHE A 316 -15.46 -3.41 -4.92
C PHE A 316 -16.93 -3.88 -4.95
N ARG A 317 -17.21 -4.99 -5.65
CA ARG A 317 -18.56 -5.57 -5.69
C ARG A 317 -18.96 -6.17 -4.35
N GLU A 318 -18.03 -6.81 -3.65
CA GLU A 318 -18.28 -7.45 -2.36
C GLU A 318 -18.55 -6.46 -1.22
N ILE A 319 -17.94 -5.27 -1.27
CA ILE A 319 -18.31 -4.16 -0.37
C ILE A 319 -19.65 -3.50 -0.77
N GLY A 320 -20.25 -3.88 -1.91
CA GLY A 320 -21.58 -3.42 -2.34
C GLY A 320 -21.57 -2.36 -3.45
N GLY A 321 -20.39 -1.94 -3.89
CA GLY A 321 -20.19 -0.99 -4.99
C GLY A 321 -20.96 0.33 -4.83
N ASN A 322 -21.37 0.91 -5.97
CA ASN A 322 -22.07 2.20 -6.00
C ASN A 322 -23.37 2.21 -5.17
N HIS A 323 -24.04 1.06 -5.00
CA HIS A 323 -25.28 0.97 -4.24
C HIS A 323 -25.08 1.19 -2.73
N GLN A 324 -23.87 0.99 -2.22
CA GLN A 324 -23.50 1.27 -0.82
C GLN A 324 -22.64 2.54 -0.68
N GLY A 325 -22.64 3.42 -1.68
CA GLY A 325 -21.91 4.69 -1.63
C GLY A 325 -20.39 4.56 -1.83
N HIS A 326 -19.92 3.42 -2.35
CA HIS A 326 -18.55 3.28 -2.82
C HIS A 326 -18.43 3.75 -4.28
N TYR A 327 -17.23 4.11 -4.71
CA TYR A 327 -16.94 4.47 -6.10
C TYR A 327 -15.71 3.70 -6.58
N SER A 328 -15.68 3.36 -7.86
CA SER A 328 -14.49 2.78 -8.50
C SER A 328 -14.30 3.43 -9.87
N TYR A 329 -13.06 3.79 -10.18
CA TYR A 329 -12.66 4.20 -11.51
C TYR A 329 -11.50 3.34 -12.00
N LEU A 330 -11.54 2.90 -13.26
CA LEU A 330 -10.46 2.16 -13.92
C LEU A 330 -10.02 2.98 -15.13
N TYR A 331 -8.80 3.52 -15.07
CA TYR A 331 -8.19 4.14 -16.24
C TYR A 331 -7.95 3.08 -17.33
N PRO A 332 -8.44 3.28 -18.57
CA PRO A 332 -8.17 2.38 -19.67
C PRO A 332 -6.69 2.41 -20.07
N ALA A 333 -6.17 1.34 -20.68
CA ALA A 333 -4.76 1.22 -21.00
C ALA A 333 -4.24 2.36 -21.89
N GLN A 334 -5.09 2.83 -22.82
CA GLN A 334 -4.79 3.95 -23.72
C GLN A 334 -4.55 5.30 -23.03
N ASP A 335 -5.01 5.44 -21.78
CA ASP A 335 -4.82 6.66 -20.98
C ASP A 335 -3.39 6.76 -20.40
N LEU A 336 -2.59 5.69 -20.52
CA LEU A 336 -1.19 5.62 -20.11
C LEU A 336 -0.96 6.05 -18.65
N VAL A 337 -1.92 5.73 -17.76
CA VAL A 337 -1.80 5.96 -16.32
C VAL A 337 -1.10 4.76 -15.66
N PRO A 338 0.07 4.90 -15.03
CA PRO A 338 0.80 3.77 -14.44
C PRO A 338 0.32 3.46 -13.01
N HIS A 339 0.76 2.33 -12.44
CA HIS A 339 0.43 1.91 -11.06
C HIS A 339 0.59 3.02 -9.99
N PRO A 340 1.70 3.79 -9.91
CA PRO A 340 1.85 4.80 -8.87
C PRO A 340 0.83 5.94 -8.94
N MET A 341 0.34 6.28 -10.15
CA MET A 341 -0.67 7.27 -10.59
C MET A 341 -0.85 8.63 -9.91
N VAL A 342 -0.41 8.82 -8.67
CA VAL A 342 -0.76 9.97 -7.83
C VAL A 342 0.17 11.13 -8.14
N ASP A 343 1.49 10.94 -8.09
CA ASP A 343 2.44 12.00 -8.40
C ASP A 343 2.63 12.13 -9.93
N PRO A 344 2.31 13.29 -10.53
CA PRO A 344 2.46 13.49 -11.98
C PRO A 344 3.90 13.43 -12.49
N THR A 345 4.89 13.56 -11.60
CA THR A 345 6.32 13.50 -11.94
C THR A 345 6.89 12.08 -11.84
N GLU A 346 6.14 11.14 -11.26
CA GLU A 346 6.54 9.74 -11.19
C GLU A 346 6.29 9.07 -12.55
N VAL A 347 7.38 8.68 -13.22
CA VAL A 347 7.34 7.92 -14.47
C VAL A 347 7.59 6.46 -14.15
N SER A 348 6.64 5.61 -14.52
CA SER A 348 6.76 4.16 -14.42
C SER A 348 6.40 3.53 -15.75
N GLN A 349 7.21 2.57 -16.21
CA GLN A 349 7.00 1.91 -17.51
C GLN A 349 6.87 2.89 -18.70
N ASN A 350 7.59 4.01 -18.66
CA ASN A 350 7.49 5.13 -19.63
C ASN A 350 6.11 5.81 -19.68
N MET A 351 5.30 5.64 -18.65
CA MET A 351 3.96 6.21 -18.50
C MET A 351 3.91 7.19 -17.33
N SER A 352 2.95 8.12 -17.37
CA SER A 352 2.71 9.12 -16.30
C SER A 352 1.24 9.51 -16.29
N ASN A 353 0.68 9.85 -15.12
CA ASN A 353 -0.72 10.22 -15.05
C ASN A 353 -0.94 11.67 -15.53
N ARG A 354 -1.52 11.83 -16.72
CA ARG A 354 -1.89 13.15 -17.26
C ARG A 354 -3.18 13.72 -16.64
N PHE A 355 -3.97 12.89 -15.97
CA PHE A 355 -5.25 13.21 -15.34
C PHE A 355 -5.13 13.43 -13.82
N TRP A 356 -3.91 13.63 -13.31
CA TRP A 356 -3.65 13.75 -11.88
C TRP A 356 -4.41 14.93 -11.21
N GLN A 357 -4.67 16.03 -11.93
CA GLN A 357 -5.42 17.17 -11.37
C GLN A 357 -6.88 16.80 -11.14
N SER A 358 -7.52 16.11 -12.09
CA SER A 358 -8.90 15.63 -11.91
C SER A 358 -8.97 14.52 -10.87
N LEU A 359 -7.97 13.63 -10.78
CA LEU A 359 -7.81 12.67 -9.68
C LEU A 359 -7.82 13.36 -8.30
N TYR A 360 -7.07 14.46 -8.14
CA TYR A 360 -6.99 15.20 -6.87
C TYR A 360 -8.31 15.88 -6.54
N GLN A 361 -8.94 16.52 -7.53
CA GLN A 361 -10.24 17.16 -7.39
C GLN A 361 -11.33 16.15 -6.97
N GLU A 362 -11.39 14.99 -7.60
CA GLU A 362 -12.37 13.96 -7.26
C GLU A 362 -12.07 13.27 -5.94
N THR A 363 -10.79 13.18 -5.55
CA THR A 363 -10.41 12.78 -4.18
C THR A 363 -10.97 13.76 -3.15
N PHE A 364 -10.79 15.07 -3.36
CA PHE A 364 -11.33 16.11 -2.48
C PHE A 364 -12.87 16.08 -2.44
N ARG A 365 -13.54 15.94 -3.60
CA ARG A 365 -15.00 15.83 -3.69
C ARG A 365 -15.50 14.62 -2.91
N PHE A 366 -14.83 13.47 -3.04
CA PHE A 366 -15.21 12.27 -2.31
C PHE A 366 -15.04 12.43 -0.80
N LEU A 367 -13.91 12.96 -0.36
CA LEU A 367 -13.64 13.15 1.07
C LEU A 367 -14.59 14.15 1.72
N THR A 368 -15.04 15.18 1.01
CA THR A 368 -15.94 16.22 1.55
C THR A 368 -17.43 15.94 1.36
N GLN A 369 -17.81 15.25 0.28
CA GLN A 369 -19.21 15.07 -0.13
C GLN A 369 -19.65 13.60 -0.21
N GLY A 370 -18.72 12.65 -0.10
CA GLY A 370 -19.00 11.22 -0.30
C GLY A 370 -19.41 10.88 -1.73
N LYS A 371 -19.03 11.70 -2.72
CA LYS A 371 -19.40 11.55 -4.14
C LYS A 371 -18.20 11.70 -5.05
N VAL A 372 -18.24 11.01 -6.18
CA VAL A 372 -17.27 11.15 -7.28
C VAL A 372 -18.02 11.42 -8.58
N ASN A 373 -17.55 12.39 -9.35
CA ASN A 373 -17.89 12.53 -10.76
C ASN A 373 -16.94 11.69 -11.61
N LEU A 374 -17.32 10.44 -11.90
CA LEU A 374 -16.50 9.52 -12.69
C LEU A 374 -16.17 10.06 -14.10
N GLY A 375 -17.01 10.93 -14.66
CA GLY A 375 -16.75 11.57 -15.96
C GLY A 375 -15.61 12.60 -15.92
N ASN A 376 -15.27 13.11 -14.74
CA ASN A 376 -14.15 14.05 -14.58
C ASN A 376 -12.79 13.32 -14.50
N MET A 377 -12.75 12.04 -14.14
CA MET A 377 -11.51 11.30 -13.84
C MET A 377 -10.52 11.20 -15.01
N SER A 378 -10.99 11.23 -16.26
CA SER A 378 -10.15 11.30 -17.47
C SER A 378 -10.25 12.66 -18.17
N ASN A 379 -10.57 13.73 -17.43
CA ASN A 379 -10.51 15.08 -17.95
C ASN A 379 -9.14 15.72 -17.69
N LEU A 380 -8.60 16.41 -18.69
CA LEU A 380 -7.39 17.24 -18.59
C LEU A 380 -7.71 18.65 -18.09
N GLU A 381 -8.94 19.09 -18.29
CA GLU A 381 -9.43 20.35 -17.74
C GLU A 381 -9.92 20.13 -16.30
N GLN A 382 -9.64 21.11 -15.44
CA GLN A 382 -10.08 21.08 -14.06
C GLN A 382 -11.57 21.41 -13.96
N ALA A 383 -12.28 20.72 -13.09
CA ALA A 383 -13.66 21.01 -12.77
C ALA A 383 -13.77 22.39 -12.09
N ALA A 384 -14.61 23.27 -12.62
CA ALA A 384 -14.76 24.64 -12.16
C ALA A 384 -15.49 24.77 -10.81
N ASP A 385 -16.20 23.72 -10.37
CA ASP A 385 -16.92 23.68 -9.10
C ASP A 385 -16.05 23.19 -7.92
N LEU A 386 -14.78 22.87 -8.17
CA LEU A 386 -13.83 22.39 -7.17
C LEU A 386 -12.60 23.30 -7.08
N PRO A 387 -11.89 23.30 -5.94
CA PRO A 387 -10.66 24.07 -5.83
C PRO A 387 -9.63 23.68 -6.90
N LEU A 388 -8.94 24.69 -7.43
CA LEU A 388 -7.93 24.49 -8.45
C LEU A 388 -6.73 23.74 -7.89
N VAL A 389 -6.24 22.78 -8.66
CA VAL A 389 -4.98 22.08 -8.42
C VAL A 389 -3.87 22.88 -9.11
N PRO A 390 -2.85 23.35 -8.37
CA PRO A 390 -1.70 24.05 -8.96
C PRO A 390 -1.03 23.22 -10.06
N ALA A 391 -0.44 23.86 -11.07
CA ALA A 391 0.37 23.13 -12.05
C ALA A 391 1.69 22.65 -11.42
N VAL A 392 2.31 21.61 -12.01
CA VAL A 392 3.69 21.24 -11.67
C VAL A 392 4.60 22.37 -12.15
N GLN A 393 5.35 22.97 -11.22
CA GLN A 393 6.39 23.95 -11.53
C GLN A 393 7.65 23.30 -12.07
#